data_AF-A0A1S1TFZ0-F1
#
_entry.id   AF-A0A1S1TFZ0-F1
#
_cell.length_a   1.000
_cell.length_b   1.000
_cell.length_c   1.000
_cell.angle_alpha   90.00
_cell.angle_beta   90.00
_cell.angle_gamma   90.00
#
_symmetry.space_group_name_H-M   'P 1'
#
loop_
_entity.id
_entity.type
_entity.pdbx_description
1 polymer ?
#
loop_
_entity_poly.entity_id
_entity_poly.type
_entity_poly.pdbx_seq_one_letter_code
_entity_poly.pdbx_strand_id
1 'polypeptide(L)'
;MGPPPIGQVPFHESLLLIAGRPGHGKTKLGLQLLLDAARAGRKALLFTLEFTELQAREHLSSMDTDEGNIPAHIEVLTSDQISVNYIVQHMLGLEPGTIAVIDYLQLLDQQRSKPMLSEQVKSLGEFAQRTGVILGFISQIDRSFETQGKRLPDLGDIRLPNFVDLGLFNKACFLHNGEAQLQDVA
;
A
#
# COMPACT_ATOMS: atom_id res chain seq x y z
N MET A 1 -6.52 9.91 -19.87
CA MET A 1 -7.27 10.08 -18.61
C MET A 1 -6.36 9.58 -17.50
N GLY A 2 -5.95 10.45 -16.58
CA GLY A 2 -5.11 10.06 -15.44
C GLY A 2 -5.92 9.26 -14.41
N PRO A 3 -5.25 8.58 -13.46
CA PRO A 3 -5.93 7.97 -12.32
C PRO A 3 -6.74 9.05 -11.57
N PRO A 4 -7.87 8.68 -10.93
CA PRO A 4 -8.68 9.64 -10.19
C PRO A 4 -7.83 10.33 -9.09
N PRO A 5 -8.03 11.63 -8.82
CA PRO A 5 -7.35 12.30 -7.71
C PRO A 5 -7.80 11.68 -6.39
N ILE A 6 -6.89 10.97 -5.71
CA ILE A 6 -7.18 10.16 -4.51
C ILE A 6 -7.33 11.02 -3.24
N GLY A 7 -7.24 12.35 -3.35
CA GLY A 7 -7.49 13.31 -2.26
C GLY A 7 -8.90 13.28 -1.65
N GLN A 8 -9.76 12.34 -2.05
CA GLN A 8 -11.11 12.14 -1.53
C GLN A 8 -11.32 10.78 -0.80
N VAL A 9 -10.27 9.98 -0.56
CA VAL A 9 -10.41 8.82 0.36
C VAL A 9 -10.71 9.37 1.77
N PRO A 10 -11.90 9.14 2.34
CA PRO A 10 -12.27 9.69 3.64
C PRO A 10 -11.40 9.09 4.75
N PHE A 11 -10.76 9.96 5.53
CA PHE A 11 -9.67 9.63 6.46
C PHE A 11 -10.12 9.00 7.81
N HIS A 12 -11.26 8.32 7.84
CA HIS A 12 -11.67 7.45 8.97
C HIS A 12 -11.26 5.98 8.75
N GLU A 13 -10.53 5.73 7.66
CA GLU A 13 -10.18 4.43 7.12
C GLU A 13 -8.71 4.13 7.37
N SER A 14 -8.47 3.05 8.09
CA SER A 14 -7.16 2.69 8.65
C SER A 14 -6.33 1.86 7.67
N LEU A 15 -6.97 1.08 6.80
CA LEU A 15 -6.31 0.17 5.85
C LEU A 15 -6.87 0.32 4.43
N LEU A 16 -5.98 0.61 3.48
CA LEU A 16 -6.25 0.69 2.04
C LEU A 16 -5.54 -0.46 1.33
N LEU A 17 -6.25 -1.20 0.46
CA LEU A 17 -5.65 -2.17 -0.44
C LEU A 17 -5.43 -1.55 -1.83
N ILE A 18 -4.28 -1.81 -2.46
CA ILE A 18 -3.96 -1.38 -3.82
C ILE A 18 -3.61 -2.63 -4.63
N ALA A 19 -4.55 -3.10 -5.46
CA ALA A 19 -4.45 -4.40 -6.10
C ALA A 19 -4.38 -4.29 -7.63
N GLY A 20 -3.44 -5.00 -8.27
CA GLY A 20 -3.39 -5.08 -9.73
C GLY A 20 -2.45 -6.17 -10.25
N ARG A 21 -2.61 -6.58 -11.51
CA ARG A 21 -1.68 -7.52 -12.15
C ARG A 21 -0.26 -6.91 -12.26
N PRO A 22 0.80 -7.72 -12.40
CA PRO A 22 2.16 -7.20 -12.68
C PRO A 22 2.17 -6.23 -13.86
N GLY A 23 2.83 -5.08 -13.72
CA GLY A 23 2.88 -4.04 -14.76
C GLY A 23 1.70 -3.07 -14.81
N HIS A 24 0.63 -3.25 -14.02
CA HIS A 24 -0.56 -2.40 -14.06
C HIS A 24 -0.50 -1.14 -13.17
N GLY A 25 0.69 -0.70 -12.77
CA GLY A 25 0.86 0.61 -12.12
C GLY A 25 0.52 0.69 -10.63
N LYS A 26 0.26 -0.44 -9.95
CA LYS A 26 0.01 -0.49 -8.49
C LYS A 26 1.11 0.17 -7.64
N THR A 27 2.38 -0.10 -7.94
CA THR A 27 3.52 0.57 -7.28
C THR A 27 3.50 2.07 -7.54
N LYS A 28 3.29 2.48 -8.79
CA LYS A 28 3.17 3.90 -9.15
C LYS A 28 2.06 4.56 -8.33
N LEU A 29 0.91 3.89 -8.18
CA LEU A 29 -0.17 4.43 -7.36
C LEU A 29 0.23 4.58 -5.89
N GLY A 30 0.86 3.56 -5.29
CA GLY A 30 1.34 3.63 -3.91
C GLY A 30 2.34 4.78 -3.69
N LEU A 31 3.33 4.93 -4.58
CA LEU A 31 4.29 6.02 -4.50
C LEU A 31 3.64 7.39 -4.68
N GLN A 32 2.64 7.51 -5.56
CA GLN A 32 1.89 8.75 -5.74
C GLN A 32 1.16 9.15 -4.45
N LEU A 33 0.58 8.19 -3.72
CA LEU A 33 -0.08 8.46 -2.44
C LEU A 33 0.90 9.02 -1.40
N LEU A 34 2.13 8.51 -1.36
CA LEU A 34 3.16 9.03 -0.46
C LEU A 34 3.57 10.46 -0.85
N LEU A 35 3.74 10.73 -2.15
CA LEU A 35 4.04 12.08 -2.64
C LEU A 35 2.91 13.06 -2.28
N ASP A 36 1.66 12.69 -2.53
CA ASP A 36 0.51 13.54 -2.24
C ASP A 36 0.35 13.79 -0.72
N ALA A 37 0.62 12.78 0.11
CA ALA A 37 0.63 12.92 1.57
C ALA A 37 1.73 13.87 2.04
N ALA A 38 2.94 13.72 1.52
CA ALA A 38 4.07 14.58 1.85
C ALA A 38 3.84 16.03 1.39
N ARG A 39 3.24 16.25 0.21
CA ARG A 39 2.80 17.58 -0.26
C ARG A 39 1.75 18.21 0.65
N ALA A 40 0.88 17.39 1.23
CA ALA A 40 -0.09 17.83 2.23
C ALA A 40 0.53 18.04 3.64
N GLY A 41 1.86 17.97 3.77
CA GLY A 41 2.60 18.18 5.02
C GLY A 41 2.54 17.00 5.98
N ARG A 42 2.12 15.82 5.53
CA ARG A 42 2.03 14.61 6.36
C ARG A 42 3.32 13.82 6.30
N LYS A 43 3.65 13.13 7.39
CA LYS A 43 4.74 12.16 7.36
C LYS A 43 4.36 10.96 6.48
N ALA A 44 5.27 10.55 5.60
CA ALA A 44 5.05 9.52 4.60
C ALA A 44 6.19 8.50 4.66
N LEU A 45 5.85 7.20 4.68
CA LEU A 45 6.81 6.11 4.76
C LEU A 45 6.55 5.06 3.67
N LEU A 46 7.61 4.55 3.06
CA LEU A 46 7.57 3.39 2.18
C LEU A 46 8.30 2.23 2.86
N PHE A 47 7.58 1.14 3.11
CA PHE A 47 8.17 -0.14 3.46
C PHE A 47 8.17 -1.00 2.20
N THR A 48 9.34 -1.38 1.70
CA THR A 48 9.43 -2.22 0.50
C THR A 48 10.42 -3.36 0.64
N LEU A 49 10.01 -4.55 0.20
CA LEU A 49 10.86 -5.72 0.03
C LEU A 49 11.21 -5.96 -1.45
N GLU A 50 10.60 -5.20 -2.37
CA GLU A 50 10.75 -5.35 -3.82
C GLU A 50 11.83 -4.41 -4.40
N PHE A 51 12.02 -3.24 -3.79
CA PHE A 51 13.00 -2.25 -4.25
C PHE A 51 14.13 -2.04 -3.26
N THR A 52 15.30 -1.71 -3.82
CA THR A 52 16.35 -1.01 -3.06
C THR A 52 15.94 0.43 -2.78
N GLU A 53 16.57 1.06 -1.78
CA GLU A 53 16.31 2.47 -1.49
C GLU A 53 16.57 3.34 -2.73
N LEU A 54 17.67 3.10 -3.45
CA LEU A 54 18.00 3.85 -4.67
C LEU A 54 16.88 3.79 -5.72
N GLN A 55 16.38 2.59 -6.02
CA GLN A 55 15.28 2.41 -6.97
C GLN A 55 13.99 3.10 -6.51
N ALA A 56 13.64 2.96 -5.22
CA ALA A 56 12.47 3.65 -4.67
C ALA A 56 12.58 5.17 -4.78
N ARG A 57 13.77 5.73 -4.50
CA ARG A 57 14.06 7.17 -4.66
C ARG A 57 13.96 7.60 -6.12
N GLU A 58 14.55 6.84 -7.04
CA GLU A 58 14.45 7.13 -8.48
C GLU A 58 12.99 7.15 -8.96
N HIS A 59 12.19 6.18 -8.53
CA HIS A 59 10.76 6.15 -8.86
C HIS A 59 10.03 7.37 -8.30
N LEU A 60 10.23 7.70 -7.03
CA LEU A 60 9.63 8.89 -6.40
C LEU A 60 10.02 10.18 -7.13
N SER A 61 11.31 10.37 -7.43
CA SER A 61 11.82 11.55 -8.14
C SER A 61 11.32 11.64 -9.58
N SER A 62 11.16 10.51 -10.28
CA SER A 62 10.63 10.51 -11.65
C SER A 62 9.14 10.91 -11.73
N MET A 63 8.43 10.83 -10.60
CA MET A 63 7.02 11.14 -10.48
C MET A 63 6.75 12.48 -9.82
N ASP A 64 7.74 13.02 -9.09
CA ASP A 64 7.60 14.35 -8.51
C ASP A 64 7.69 15.40 -9.62
N THR A 65 6.64 16.19 -9.72
CA THR A 65 6.54 17.30 -10.69
C THR A 65 6.86 18.64 -10.04
N ASP A 66 7.12 18.66 -8.73
CA ASP A 66 7.34 19.87 -7.95
C ASP A 66 8.83 20.12 -7.69
N GLU A 67 9.21 21.39 -7.56
CA GLU A 67 10.59 21.82 -7.29
C GLU A 67 11.00 21.64 -5.81
N GLY A 68 10.07 21.22 -4.94
CA GLY A 68 10.21 21.20 -3.48
C GLY A 68 10.99 20.02 -2.89
N ASN A 69 11.52 19.11 -3.72
CA ASN A 69 12.21 17.89 -3.28
C ASN A 69 11.35 17.05 -2.29
N ILE A 70 10.06 16.92 -2.59
CA ILE A 70 9.11 16.12 -1.81
C ILE A 70 9.60 14.68 -1.58
N PRO A 71 10.23 13.99 -2.57
CA PRO A 71 10.80 12.67 -2.39
C PRO A 71 11.77 12.53 -1.22
N ALA A 72 12.49 13.59 -0.85
CA ALA A 72 13.42 13.57 0.27
C ALA A 72 12.72 13.51 1.64
N HIS A 73 11.46 13.94 1.71
CA HIS A 73 10.65 13.91 2.93
C HIS A 73 9.94 12.57 3.17
N ILE A 74 10.00 11.66 2.19
CA ILE A 74 9.46 10.31 2.31
C ILE A 74 10.53 9.41 2.93
N GLU A 75 10.21 8.71 4.01
CA GLU A 75 11.10 7.74 4.64
C GLU A 75 11.03 6.42 3.86
N VAL A 76 12.17 5.88 3.41
CA VAL A 76 12.22 4.64 2.62
C VAL A 76 12.93 3.56 3.43
N LEU A 77 12.23 2.45 3.68
CA LEU A 77 12.68 1.36 4.53
C LEU A 77 12.71 0.08 3.70
N THR A 78 13.90 -0.47 3.47
CA THR A 78 14.13 -1.61 2.56
C THR A 78 14.75 -2.84 3.24
N SER A 79 14.44 -3.08 4.52
CA SER A 79 15.01 -4.19 5.29
C SER A 79 14.29 -5.51 5.02
N ASP A 80 15.04 -6.61 4.93
CA ASP A 80 14.50 -7.97 4.95
C ASP A 80 13.75 -8.33 6.26
N GLN A 81 13.91 -7.53 7.31
CA GLN A 81 13.22 -7.68 8.59
C GLN A 81 11.81 -7.07 8.61
N ILE A 82 11.36 -6.43 7.53
CA ILE A 82 10.01 -5.83 7.45
C ILE A 82 8.94 -6.87 7.82
N SER A 83 8.24 -6.58 8.89
CA SER A 83 7.20 -7.38 9.54
C SER A 83 6.26 -6.42 10.26
N VAL A 84 5.14 -6.93 10.79
CA VAL A 84 4.27 -6.13 11.66
C VAL A 84 5.04 -5.43 12.79
N ASN A 85 5.94 -6.14 13.48
CA ASN A 85 6.69 -5.56 14.60
C ASN A 85 7.63 -4.45 14.11
N TYR A 86 8.31 -4.67 12.99
CA TYR A 86 9.20 -3.68 12.39
C TYR A 86 8.42 -2.42 11.97
N ILE A 87 7.28 -2.58 11.29
CA ILE A 87 6.43 -1.48 10.86
C ILE A 87 5.93 -0.69 12.08
N VAL A 88 5.37 -1.38 13.08
CA VAL A 88 4.87 -0.76 14.31
C VAL A 88 5.97 0.00 15.03
N GLN A 89 7.18 -0.56 15.15
CA GLN A 89 8.31 0.12 15.81
C GLN A 89 8.71 1.43 15.12
N HIS A 90 8.70 1.48 13.79
CA HIS A 90 9.04 2.70 13.03
C HIS A 90 7.91 3.74 13.04
N MET A 91 6.67 3.30 13.26
CA MET A 91 5.49 4.17 13.22
C MET A 91 4.97 4.57 14.61
N LEU A 92 5.47 3.95 15.68
CA LEU A 92 5.02 4.23 17.04
C LEU A 92 5.37 5.68 17.44
N GLY A 93 4.37 6.42 17.92
CA GLY A 93 4.55 7.80 18.35
C GLY A 93 4.52 8.83 17.21
N LEU A 94 4.30 8.40 15.97
CA LEU A 94 4.05 9.32 14.87
C LEU A 94 2.64 9.92 14.96
N GLU A 95 2.46 11.07 14.34
CA GLU A 95 1.21 11.83 14.40
C GLU A 95 0.08 11.12 13.63
N PRO A 96 -1.18 11.23 14.09
CA PRO A 96 -2.34 10.80 13.32
C PRO A 96 -2.35 11.41 11.92
N GLY A 97 -2.73 10.62 10.93
CA GLY A 97 -2.67 11.00 9.52
C GLY A 97 -1.34 10.69 8.83
N THR A 98 -0.32 10.21 9.56
CA THR A 98 0.88 9.62 8.95
C THR A 98 0.48 8.48 8.00
N ILE A 99 1.04 8.46 6.79
CA ILE A 99 0.74 7.43 5.78
C ILE A 99 1.95 6.53 5.59
N ALA A 100 1.72 5.21 5.56
CA ALA A 100 2.71 4.26 5.10
C ALA A 100 2.18 3.40 3.96
N VAL A 101 3.01 3.15 2.96
CA VAL A 101 2.74 2.16 1.91
C VAL A 101 3.65 0.95 2.13
N ILE A 102 3.07 -0.23 2.06
CA ILE A 102 3.72 -1.53 2.29
C ILE A 102 3.69 -2.30 0.97
N ASP A 103 4.86 -2.41 0.34
CA ASP A 103 5.10 -3.13 -0.90
C ASP A 103 5.92 -4.39 -0.60
N TYR A 104 5.34 -5.57 -0.48
CA TYR A 104 4.09 -6.06 -1.04
C TYR A 104 3.49 -7.07 -0.06
N LEU A 105 2.16 -7.13 0.09
CA LEU A 105 1.47 -7.90 1.15
C LEU A 105 1.91 -9.38 1.20
N GLN A 106 2.14 -10.00 0.04
CA GLN A 106 2.51 -11.40 -0.08
C GLN A 106 4.01 -11.63 0.16
N LEU A 107 4.85 -10.59 0.09
CA LEU A 107 6.25 -10.69 0.51
C LEU A 107 6.37 -10.82 2.03
N LEU A 108 5.41 -10.27 2.79
CA LEU A 108 5.36 -10.45 4.25
C LEU A 108 5.13 -11.92 4.66
N ASP A 109 4.54 -12.72 3.77
CA ASP A 109 4.23 -14.14 3.99
C ASP A 109 5.40 -15.09 3.61
N GLN A 110 6.42 -14.61 2.89
CA GLN A 110 7.51 -15.46 2.40
C GLN A 110 8.49 -15.89 3.49
N GLN A 111 8.55 -15.18 4.61
CA GLN A 111 9.43 -15.53 5.72
C GLN A 111 8.69 -16.39 6.75
N ARG A 112 8.87 -17.71 6.63
CA ARG A 112 8.20 -18.73 7.48
C ARG A 112 8.49 -18.62 8.98
N SER A 113 9.48 -17.82 9.39
CA SER A 113 9.78 -17.52 10.80
C SER A 113 8.91 -16.39 11.37
N LYS A 114 8.23 -15.62 10.53
CA LYS A 114 7.36 -14.51 10.93
C LYS A 114 5.92 -14.99 11.19
N PRO A 115 5.12 -14.23 11.95
CA PRO A 115 3.71 -14.56 12.18
C PRO A 115 2.92 -14.69 10.88
N MET A 116 1.78 -15.40 10.94
CA MET A 116 0.95 -15.59 9.76
C MET A 116 0.47 -14.25 9.20
N LEU A 117 0.36 -14.14 7.88
CA LEU A 117 -0.04 -12.92 7.20
C LEU A 117 -1.38 -12.35 7.72
N SER A 118 -2.35 -13.22 8.03
CA SER A 118 -3.62 -12.83 8.65
C SER A 118 -3.45 -12.13 10.01
N GLU A 119 -2.59 -12.67 10.87
CA GLU A 119 -2.29 -12.10 12.19
C GLU A 119 -1.56 -10.75 12.07
N GLN A 120 -0.64 -10.65 11.09
CA GLN A 120 0.06 -9.41 10.81
C GLN A 120 -0.90 -8.31 10.33
N VAL A 121 -1.75 -8.59 9.34
CA VAL A 121 -2.73 -7.62 8.81
C VAL A 121 -3.73 -7.20 9.89
N LYS A 122 -4.24 -8.14 10.69
CA LYS A 122 -5.12 -7.83 11.83
C LYS A 122 -4.45 -6.90 12.83
N SER A 123 -3.24 -7.22 13.25
CA SER A 123 -2.48 -6.41 14.22
C SER A 123 -2.16 -5.01 13.67
N LEU A 124 -1.87 -4.89 12.38
CA LEU A 124 -1.69 -3.60 11.70
C LEU A 124 -2.99 -2.80 11.63
N GLY A 125 -4.14 -3.46 11.41
CA GLY A 125 -5.46 -2.84 11.49
C GLY A 125 -5.76 -2.25 12.87
N GLU A 126 -5.55 -3.04 13.93
CA GLU A 126 -5.73 -2.57 15.31
C GLU A 126 -4.76 -1.42 15.66
N PHE A 127 -3.52 -1.49 15.18
CA PHE A 127 -2.55 -0.41 15.36
C PHE A 127 -2.97 0.88 14.66
N ALA A 128 -3.40 0.79 13.40
CA ALA A 128 -3.84 1.93 12.61
C ALA A 128 -5.08 2.59 13.21
N GLN A 129 -6.06 1.78 13.66
CA GLN A 129 -7.25 2.28 14.36
C GLN A 129 -6.90 3.01 15.66
N ARG A 130 -5.95 2.49 16.44
CA ARG A 130 -5.55 3.08 17.73
C ARG A 130 -4.76 4.37 17.59
N THR A 131 -3.93 4.48 16.55
CA THR A 131 -2.98 5.60 16.38
C THR A 131 -3.44 6.65 15.37
N GLY A 132 -4.41 6.31 14.52
CA GLY A 132 -4.86 7.17 13.44
C GLY A 132 -3.89 7.24 12.25
N VAL A 133 -2.91 6.35 12.17
CA VAL A 133 -2.08 6.21 10.95
C VAL A 133 -2.87 5.48 9.86
N ILE A 134 -2.46 5.69 8.62
CA ILE A 134 -3.09 5.10 7.44
C ILE A 134 -2.09 4.16 6.76
N LEU A 135 -2.49 2.93 6.50
CA LEU A 135 -1.64 1.92 5.86
C LEU A 135 -2.21 1.51 4.50
N GLY A 136 -1.42 1.73 3.43
CA GLY A 136 -1.69 1.25 2.08
C GLY A 136 -0.92 -0.02 1.78
N PHE A 137 -1.59 -1.10 1.37
CA PHE A 137 -0.96 -2.38 1.06
C PHE A 137 -1.02 -2.64 -0.43
N ILE A 138 0.14 -2.82 -1.06
CA ILE A 138 0.19 -3.24 -2.47
C ILE A 138 -0.02 -4.76 -2.51
N SER A 139 -0.92 -5.18 -3.40
CA SER A 139 -1.33 -6.57 -3.63
C SER A 139 -1.50 -6.85 -5.13
N GLN A 140 -1.35 -8.11 -5.55
CA GLN A 140 -1.43 -8.58 -6.94
C GLN A 140 -2.71 -9.34 -7.06
N ILE A 141 -3.21 -9.28 -8.28
CA ILE A 141 -4.32 -10.07 -8.73
C ILE A 141 -3.82 -11.42 -9.25
N ASP A 142 -4.55 -12.47 -8.91
CA ASP A 142 -4.27 -13.81 -9.37
C ASP A 142 -4.36 -13.88 -10.91
N ARG A 143 -3.55 -14.76 -11.51
CA ARG A 143 -3.50 -14.87 -12.98
C ARG A 143 -4.82 -15.40 -13.57
N SER A 144 -5.60 -16.13 -12.79
CA SER A 144 -6.91 -16.65 -13.22
C SER A 144 -7.88 -15.54 -13.64
N PHE A 145 -7.73 -14.32 -13.11
CA PHE A 145 -8.50 -13.15 -13.52
C PHE A 145 -8.51 -12.92 -15.04
N GLU A 146 -7.37 -13.15 -15.71
CA GLU A 146 -7.22 -12.93 -17.16
C GLU A 146 -8.18 -13.80 -17.99
N THR A 147 -8.62 -14.94 -17.44
CA THR A 147 -9.58 -15.84 -18.10
C THR A 147 -11.04 -15.54 -17.78
N GLN A 148 -11.32 -14.62 -16.84
CA GLN A 148 -12.69 -14.34 -16.40
C GLN A 148 -13.41 -13.32 -17.29
N GLY A 149 -12.70 -12.62 -18.18
CA GLY A 149 -13.28 -11.61 -19.06
C GLY A 149 -13.82 -10.35 -18.35
N LYS A 150 -13.56 -10.20 -17.05
CA LYS A 150 -13.90 -9.01 -16.27
C LYS A 150 -13.05 -7.81 -16.74
N ARG A 151 -13.66 -6.62 -16.73
CA ARG A 151 -12.97 -5.37 -17.06
C ARG A 151 -11.99 -4.92 -15.97
N LEU A 152 -12.37 -5.07 -14.71
CA LEU A 152 -11.59 -4.72 -13.52
C LEU A 152 -11.70 -5.85 -12.50
N PRO A 153 -10.64 -6.09 -11.70
CA PRO A 153 -10.66 -7.09 -10.66
C PRO A 153 -11.48 -6.64 -9.45
N ASP A 154 -11.84 -7.61 -8.62
CA ASP A 154 -12.48 -7.41 -7.32
C ASP A 154 -11.71 -8.13 -6.20
N LEU A 155 -12.24 -8.09 -4.97
CA LEU A 155 -11.61 -8.70 -3.80
C LEU A 155 -11.36 -10.22 -3.98
N GLY A 156 -12.24 -10.92 -4.70
CA GLY A 156 -12.11 -12.35 -4.96
C GLY A 156 -10.94 -12.68 -5.90
N ASP A 157 -10.44 -11.70 -6.64
CA ASP A 157 -9.34 -11.87 -7.58
C ASP A 157 -7.96 -11.64 -6.94
N ILE A 158 -7.89 -11.27 -5.65
CA ILE A 158 -6.62 -11.02 -4.95
C ILE A 158 -5.84 -12.32 -4.78
N ARG A 159 -4.56 -12.28 -5.15
CA ARG A 159 -3.64 -13.41 -4.98
C ARG A 159 -3.24 -13.55 -3.52
N LEU A 160 -3.81 -14.51 -2.80
CA LEU A 160 -3.44 -14.79 -1.41
C LEU A 160 -2.72 -16.13 -1.29
N PRO A 161 -1.45 -16.18 -0.83
CA PRO A 161 -0.76 -17.45 -0.56
C PRO A 161 -1.36 -18.18 0.64
N ASN A 162 -1.87 -17.44 1.61
CA ASN A 162 -2.54 -17.90 2.82
C ASN A 162 -3.80 -17.06 3.06
N PHE A 163 -4.75 -17.57 3.83
CA PHE A 163 -5.98 -16.84 4.16
C PHE A 163 -5.65 -15.50 4.84
N VAL A 164 -6.30 -14.43 4.36
CA VAL A 164 -6.31 -13.10 4.97
C VAL A 164 -7.75 -12.64 4.95
N ASP A 165 -8.25 -12.16 6.10
CA ASP A 165 -9.57 -11.53 6.15
C ASP A 165 -9.50 -10.17 5.46
N LEU A 166 -9.97 -10.13 4.22
CA LEU A 166 -10.00 -8.90 3.41
C LEU A 166 -11.04 -7.90 3.92
N GLY A 167 -11.98 -8.31 4.78
CA GLY A 167 -12.93 -7.40 5.44
C GLY A 167 -12.26 -6.45 6.45
N LEU A 168 -10.99 -6.67 6.77
CA LEU A 168 -10.19 -5.74 7.58
C LEU A 168 -9.85 -4.44 6.83
N PHE A 169 -9.82 -4.49 5.50
CA PHE A 169 -9.60 -3.31 4.68
C PHE A 169 -10.86 -2.46 4.64
N ASN A 170 -10.70 -1.15 4.70
CA ASN A 170 -11.83 -0.23 4.58
C ASN A 170 -12.13 0.08 3.12
N LYS A 171 -11.07 0.25 2.33
CA LYS A 171 -11.14 0.48 0.88
C LYS A 171 -10.18 -0.41 0.12
N ALA A 172 -10.55 -0.68 -1.13
CA ALA A 172 -9.70 -1.33 -2.10
C ALA A 172 -9.68 -0.54 -3.41
N CYS A 173 -8.49 -0.30 -3.95
CA CYS A 173 -8.26 0.28 -5.25
C CYS A 173 -7.73 -0.78 -6.20
N PHE A 174 -8.50 -1.10 -7.23
CA PHE A 174 -8.20 -2.12 -8.22
C PHE A 174 -7.70 -1.49 -9.52
N LEU A 175 -6.58 -1.98 -10.05
CA LEU A 175 -5.96 -1.49 -11.28
C LEU A 175 -5.93 -2.54 -12.37
N HIS A 176 -6.40 -2.17 -13.57
CA HIS A 176 -6.29 -2.98 -14.77
C HIS A 176 -6.29 -2.12 -16.04
N ASN A 177 -5.42 -2.43 -17.02
CA ASN A 177 -5.27 -1.70 -18.30
C ASN A 177 -5.30 -0.16 -18.23
N GLY A 178 -4.67 0.44 -17.20
CA GLY A 178 -4.64 1.90 -17.02
C GLY A 178 -5.92 2.48 -16.40
N GLU A 179 -6.91 1.65 -16.13
CA GLU A 179 -8.08 1.99 -15.33
C GLU A 179 -7.82 1.70 -13.84
N ALA A 180 -8.45 2.50 -12.98
CA ALA A 180 -8.44 2.31 -11.54
C ALA A 180 -9.86 2.48 -10.99
N GLN A 181 -10.25 1.61 -10.08
CA GLN A 181 -11.54 1.68 -9.39
C GLN A 181 -11.33 1.57 -7.89
N LEU A 182 -11.79 2.59 -7.16
CA LEU A 182 -11.86 2.59 -5.71
C LEU A 182 -13.22 2.00 -5.29
N GLN A 183 -13.20 1.09 -4.33
CA GLN A 183 -14.37 0.40 -3.79
C GLN A 183 -14.32 0.43 -2.27
N ASP A 184 -15.48 0.59 -1.64
CA ASP A 184 -15.67 0.35 -0.21
C ASP A 184 -15.75 -1.15 0.04
N VAL A 185 -15.06 -1.62 1.08
CA VAL A 185 -15.01 -3.05 1.43
C VAL A 185 -15.93 -3.37 2.61
N ALA A 186 -16.16 -2.41 3.49
CA ALA A 186 -17.01 -2.49 4.67
C ALA A 186 -17.96 -1.30 4.76
#